data_AF-A0A0K1ED32-F1
#
_entry.id   AF-A0A0K1ED32-F1
#
_cell.length_a   1.000
_cell.length_b   1.000
_cell.length_c   1.000
_cell.angle_alpha   90.00
_cell.angle_beta   90.00
_cell.angle_gamma   90.00
#
_symmetry.space_group_name_H-M   'P 1'
#
loop_
_entity.id
_entity.type
_entity.pdbx_description
1 polymer ?
#
loop_
_entity_poly.entity_id
_entity_poly.type
_entity_poly.pdbx_seq_one_letter_code
_entity_poly.pdbx_strand_id
1 'polypeptide(L)'
;MSAPAGTAPGAAAGEVPSALGAEQDAGGGDSGTSGAPGQEPEAAPSFAADNKILPPRESAELTERAQGLFEAIVKNEPPLGEPFWFPKEPFIPLKDVKGPGKYWDNLHATYVNDIRSLHRKRKKWEGARFVGFQLGSTPKWVPPGDEVNKIGYYRSFRGKLRYELEGKTYSLDVHTVISWQGRWYITHLNRFKKK
;
A
#
# COMPACT_ATOMS: atom_id res chain seq x y z
N MET A 1 41.82 -45.30 10.02
CA MET A 1 41.41 -46.08 11.21
C MET A 1 39.97 -45.72 11.51
N SER A 2 39.11 -46.71 11.33
CA SER A 2 37.80 -46.99 11.93
C SER A 2 36.81 -45.87 12.30
N ALA A 3 35.67 -45.92 11.61
CA ALA A 3 34.30 -45.63 12.12
C ALA A 3 33.86 -46.77 13.11
N PRO A 4 32.57 -47.00 13.52
CA PRO A 4 31.30 -46.30 13.20
C PRO A 4 30.22 -46.27 14.34
N ALA A 5 28.99 -45.91 13.92
CA ALA A 5 27.66 -46.38 14.37
C ALA A 5 27.04 -45.80 15.66
N GLY A 6 25.73 -45.59 15.79
CA GLY A 6 24.57 -45.90 14.95
C GLY A 6 23.30 -46.06 15.83
N THR A 7 22.13 -46.13 15.19
CA THR A 7 20.83 -46.64 15.69
C THR A 7 19.75 -45.65 16.18
N ALA A 8 18.72 -45.47 15.33
CA ALA A 8 17.28 -45.60 15.67
C ALA A 8 16.89 -47.11 15.58
N PRO A 9 15.62 -47.63 15.64
CA PRO A 9 14.28 -46.99 15.65
C PRO A 9 13.19 -47.72 16.51
N GLY A 10 11.90 -47.37 16.31
CA GLY A 10 10.72 -48.26 16.48
C GLY A 10 9.71 -47.84 17.57
N ALA A 11 8.39 -48.11 17.54
CA ALA A 11 7.33 -48.45 16.59
C ALA A 11 6.12 -48.97 17.44
N ALA A 12 4.92 -48.98 16.85
CA ALA A 12 3.66 -49.66 17.27
C ALA A 12 2.79 -48.97 18.35
N ALA A 13 1.48 -48.71 18.20
CA ALA A 13 0.30 -49.36 17.59
C ALA A 13 -0.52 -50.27 18.56
N GLY A 14 -1.85 -50.14 18.49
CA GLY A 14 -2.88 -50.98 19.13
C GLY A 14 -3.45 -50.40 20.44
N GLU A 15 -4.72 -50.48 20.80
CA GLU A 15 -5.90 -51.12 20.22
C GLU A 15 -7.15 -50.68 21.03
N VAL A 16 -8.34 -50.89 20.46
CA VAL A 16 -9.69 -50.58 20.99
C VAL A 16 -10.15 -51.57 22.08
N PRO A 17 -11.27 -51.29 22.78
CA PRO A 17 -12.43 -52.15 22.54
C PRO A 17 -13.81 -51.47 22.55
N SER A 18 -14.74 -52.15 21.86
CA SER A 18 -16.19 -51.93 21.79
C SER A 18 -16.97 -52.40 23.03
N ALA A 19 -18.13 -51.80 23.30
CA ALA A 19 -19.31 -52.50 23.82
C ALA A 19 -20.61 -51.72 23.51
N LEU A 20 -21.65 -52.47 23.10
CA LEU A 20 -22.99 -52.03 22.68
C LEU A 20 -23.92 -51.64 23.85
N GLY A 21 -24.97 -50.85 23.56
CA GLY A 21 -26.22 -50.90 24.33
C GLY A 21 -27.26 -49.80 24.09
N ALA A 22 -28.31 -50.16 23.32
CA ALA A 22 -29.73 -49.76 23.41
C ALA A 22 -30.22 -48.36 22.96
N GLU A 23 -31.18 -48.41 22.02
CA GLU A 23 -32.07 -47.35 21.54
C GLU A 23 -33.12 -46.94 22.59
N GLN A 24 -33.48 -45.65 22.64
CA GLN A 24 -34.87 -45.18 22.87
C GLN A 24 -35.09 -43.70 22.48
N ASP A 25 -36.01 -43.55 21.52
CA ASP A 25 -37.00 -42.51 21.19
C ASP A 25 -36.94 -41.04 21.71
N ALA A 26 -37.49 -40.18 20.83
CA ALA A 26 -38.16 -38.90 21.05
C ALA A 26 -37.34 -37.61 21.20
N GLY A 27 -37.29 -36.86 20.09
CA GLY A 27 -37.89 -35.51 20.09
C GLY A 27 -36.95 -34.31 20.22
N GLY A 28 -36.92 -33.49 19.17
CA GLY A 28 -36.88 -32.03 19.31
C GLY A 28 -35.54 -31.35 19.07
N GLY A 29 -35.45 -30.65 17.94
CA GLY A 29 -34.82 -29.33 17.80
C GLY A 29 -33.32 -29.21 18.05
N ASP A 30 -32.56 -29.06 16.98
CA ASP A 30 -32.01 -27.74 16.57
C ASP A 30 -30.97 -27.98 15.46
N SER A 31 -31.20 -27.38 14.30
CA SER A 31 -30.24 -27.43 13.20
C SER A 31 -29.05 -26.54 13.56
N GLY A 32 -28.03 -27.14 14.17
CA GLY A 32 -26.70 -26.54 14.34
C GLY A 32 -26.08 -26.25 12.98
N THR A 33 -26.37 -25.05 12.44
CA THR A 33 -25.65 -24.50 11.31
C THR A 33 -24.24 -24.17 11.78
N SER A 34 -23.24 -24.86 11.23
CA SER A 34 -21.84 -24.44 11.32
C SER A 34 -21.69 -23.14 10.54
N GLY A 35 -21.85 -22.02 11.24
CA GLY A 35 -21.47 -20.71 10.74
C GLY A 35 -19.95 -20.63 10.64
N ALA A 36 -19.45 -20.49 9.41
CA ALA A 36 -18.09 -20.06 9.14
C ALA A 36 -17.73 -18.81 9.97
N PRO A 37 -16.47 -18.61 10.37
CA PRO A 37 -16.09 -17.42 11.13
C PRO A 37 -16.42 -16.19 10.29
N GLY A 38 -17.40 -15.41 10.77
CA GLY A 38 -17.81 -14.16 10.17
C GLY A 38 -16.61 -13.24 10.09
N GLN A 39 -16.29 -12.83 8.88
CA GLN A 39 -15.37 -11.73 8.62
C GLN A 39 -16.01 -10.48 9.26
N GLU A 40 -15.45 -10.06 10.39
CA GLU A 40 -15.84 -8.84 11.09
C GLU A 40 -15.80 -7.68 10.08
N PRO A 41 -16.85 -6.85 9.98
CA PRO A 41 -16.83 -5.72 9.07
C PRO A 41 -15.68 -4.79 9.48
N GLU A 42 -14.67 -4.71 8.63
CA GLU A 42 -13.57 -3.75 8.74
C GLU A 42 -14.22 -2.37 8.91
N ALA A 43 -14.10 -1.81 10.14
CA ALA A 43 -14.72 -0.54 10.48
C ALA A 43 -14.30 0.50 9.44
N ALA A 44 -15.29 1.15 8.81
CA ALA A 44 -15.01 2.25 7.90
C ALA A 44 -14.07 3.24 8.61
N PRO A 45 -12.94 3.61 8.01
CA PRO A 45 -11.94 4.42 8.71
C PRO A 45 -12.59 5.71 9.21
N SER A 46 -12.48 5.97 10.52
CA SER A 46 -12.95 7.21 11.12
C SER A 46 -12.14 8.36 10.54
N PHE A 47 -12.73 9.09 9.59
CA PHE A 47 -12.05 10.21 8.95
C PHE A 47 -12.06 11.41 9.88
N ALA A 48 -10.88 11.92 10.23
CA ALA A 48 -10.72 13.18 10.94
C ALA A 48 -11.18 14.32 10.03
N ALA A 49 -12.19 15.08 10.45
CA ALA A 49 -12.76 16.17 9.67
C ALA A 49 -11.74 17.28 9.35
N ASP A 50 -10.69 17.42 10.16
CA ASP A 50 -9.66 18.45 10.00
C ASP A 50 -8.40 17.97 9.25
N ASN A 51 -8.25 16.67 8.99
CA ASN A 51 -7.09 16.04 8.35
C ASN A 51 -5.73 16.44 8.97
N LYS A 52 -5.70 16.77 10.27
CA LYS A 52 -4.49 17.25 10.97
C LYS A 52 -3.56 16.14 11.49
N ILE A 53 -3.88 14.89 11.19
CA ILE A 53 -3.05 13.74 11.56
C ILE A 53 -1.78 13.77 10.71
N LEU A 54 -0.64 14.09 11.33
CA LEU A 54 0.67 13.98 10.68
C LEU A 54 1.04 12.50 10.56
N PRO A 55 1.11 11.93 9.35
CA PRO A 55 1.50 10.54 9.20
C PRO A 55 2.97 10.34 9.61
N PRO A 56 3.35 9.13 10.06
CA PRO A 56 4.74 8.81 10.31
C PRO A 56 5.56 8.99 9.03
N ARG A 57 6.82 9.42 9.15
CA ARG A 57 7.72 9.63 8.00
C ARG A 57 8.19 8.31 7.38
N GLU A 58 8.10 7.23 8.15
CA GLU A 58 8.45 5.87 7.77
C GLU A 58 7.39 4.94 8.33
N SER A 59 6.86 4.04 7.51
CA SER A 59 5.93 2.99 7.91
C SER A 59 5.97 1.85 6.91
N ALA A 60 5.52 0.66 7.32
CA ALA A 60 5.41 -0.50 6.43
C ALA A 60 4.48 -0.16 5.23
N GLU A 61 3.33 0.46 5.50
CA GLU A 61 2.38 0.86 4.47
C GLU A 61 2.98 1.88 3.47
N LEU A 62 3.71 2.89 3.95
CA LEU A 62 4.39 3.85 3.09
C LEU A 62 5.43 3.15 2.19
N THR A 63 6.16 2.19 2.76
CA THR A 63 7.18 1.42 2.06
C THR A 63 6.56 0.55 0.97
N GLU A 64 5.44 -0.12 1.27
CA GLU A 64 4.69 -0.96 0.33
C GLU A 64 4.12 -0.14 -0.84
N ARG A 65 3.48 1.01 -0.57
CA ARG A 65 2.99 1.91 -1.63
C ARG A 65 4.12 2.41 -2.51
N ALA A 66 5.26 2.75 -1.92
CA ALA A 66 6.43 3.18 -2.66
C ALA A 66 7.04 2.05 -3.49
N GLN A 67 7.05 0.81 -2.99
CA GLN A 67 7.44 -0.36 -3.76
C GLN A 67 6.50 -0.56 -4.96
N GLY A 68 5.19 -0.44 -4.78
CA GLY A 68 4.22 -0.51 -5.88
C GLY A 68 4.49 0.54 -6.97
N LEU A 69 4.81 1.78 -6.59
CA LEU A 69 5.25 2.81 -7.53
C LEU A 69 6.55 2.43 -8.25
N PHE A 70 7.53 1.87 -7.54
CA PHE A 70 8.77 1.42 -8.15
C PHE A 70 8.51 0.33 -9.20
N GLU A 71 7.67 -0.65 -8.87
CA GLU A 71 7.26 -1.70 -9.80
C GLU A 71 6.50 -1.13 -11.01
N ALA A 72 5.62 -0.16 -10.80
CA ALA A 72 4.92 0.53 -11.88
C ALA A 72 5.89 1.17 -12.87
N ILE A 73 6.99 1.75 -12.37
CA ILE A 73 8.04 2.37 -13.20
C ILE A 73 8.88 1.30 -13.88
N VAL A 74 9.31 0.25 -13.17
CA VAL A 74 10.15 -0.83 -13.73
C VAL A 74 9.42 -1.59 -14.84
N LYS A 75 8.16 -1.97 -14.60
CA LYS A 75 7.32 -2.73 -15.52
C LYS A 75 6.59 -1.87 -16.55
N ASN A 76 6.64 -0.55 -16.40
CA ASN A 76 5.86 0.41 -17.20
C ASN A 76 4.34 0.16 -17.09
N GLU A 77 3.88 -0.21 -15.89
CA GLU A 77 2.49 -0.57 -15.56
C GLU A 77 1.93 0.40 -14.50
N PRO A 78 1.34 1.54 -14.91
CA PRO A 78 0.79 2.54 -13.99
C PRO A 78 -0.14 2.02 -12.88
N PRO A 79 -1.03 1.03 -13.15
CA PRO A 79 -1.93 0.50 -12.13
C PRO A 79 -1.25 0.03 -10.83
N LEU A 80 -0.01 -0.48 -10.90
CA LEU A 80 0.74 -0.94 -9.73
C LEU A 80 1.08 0.18 -8.74
N GLY A 81 1.13 1.43 -9.21
CA GLY A 81 1.43 2.60 -8.39
C GLY A 81 0.19 3.32 -7.88
N GLU A 82 -1.02 2.95 -8.33
CA GLU A 82 -2.28 3.61 -7.93
C GLU A 82 -2.50 3.66 -6.42
N PRO A 83 -2.13 2.64 -5.62
CA PRO A 83 -2.22 2.76 -4.17
C PRO A 83 -1.46 3.97 -3.62
N PHE A 84 -0.34 4.38 -4.22
CA PHE A 84 0.40 5.55 -3.75
C PHE A 84 -0.13 6.87 -4.32
N TRP A 85 -0.95 6.83 -5.36
CA TRP A 85 -1.55 8.01 -5.96
C TRP A 85 -2.74 8.51 -5.12
N PHE A 86 -2.93 9.83 -5.04
CA PHE A 86 -4.01 10.41 -4.26
C PHE A 86 -5.39 10.15 -4.92
N PRO A 87 -6.32 9.47 -4.23
CA PRO A 87 -7.56 9.03 -4.86
C PRO A 87 -8.52 10.17 -5.20
N LYS A 88 -9.42 9.93 -6.14
CA LYS A 88 -10.33 10.94 -6.69
C LYS A 88 -11.40 11.35 -5.68
N GLU A 89 -11.91 10.39 -4.92
CA GLU A 89 -12.98 10.55 -3.94
C GLU A 89 -12.66 11.63 -2.90
N PRO A 90 -11.49 11.61 -2.21
CA PRO A 90 -11.13 12.71 -1.30
C PRO A 90 -10.64 13.97 -2.00
N PHE A 91 -10.19 13.90 -3.26
CA PHE A 91 -9.74 15.07 -4.00
C PHE A 91 -10.88 16.05 -4.33
N ILE A 92 -12.05 15.52 -4.68
CA ILE A 92 -13.22 16.32 -5.05
C ILE A 92 -13.65 17.28 -3.92
N PRO A 93 -13.88 16.81 -2.66
CA PRO A 93 -14.23 17.71 -1.55
C PRO A 93 -13.02 18.50 -1.03
N LEU A 94 -11.78 18.02 -1.24
CA LEU A 94 -10.56 18.73 -0.83
C LEU A 94 -10.38 20.05 -1.60
N LYS A 95 -10.63 20.06 -2.91
CA LYS A 95 -10.29 21.19 -3.78
C LYS A 95 -11.40 22.23 -3.87
N ASP A 96 -11.01 23.50 -3.84
CA ASP A 96 -11.91 24.65 -4.01
C ASP A 96 -11.88 25.20 -5.44
N VAL A 97 -11.98 24.31 -6.43
CA VAL A 97 -11.93 24.68 -7.85
C VAL A 97 -13.22 24.31 -8.56
N LYS A 98 -13.52 24.97 -9.68
CA LYS A 98 -14.58 24.54 -10.59
C LYS A 98 -14.16 23.25 -11.31
N GLY A 99 -15.00 22.21 -11.24
CA GLY A 99 -14.76 20.93 -11.91
C GLY A 99 -13.56 20.12 -11.35
N PRO A 100 -13.50 19.86 -10.02
CA PRO A 100 -12.38 19.17 -9.40
C PRO A 100 -12.17 17.75 -9.95
N GLY A 101 -13.23 17.07 -10.40
CA GLY A 101 -13.13 15.76 -11.04
C GLY A 101 -12.28 15.79 -12.32
N LYS A 102 -12.56 16.72 -13.25
CA LYS A 102 -11.79 16.89 -14.48
C LYS A 102 -10.36 17.33 -14.19
N TYR A 103 -10.17 18.13 -13.14
CA TYR A 103 -8.83 18.52 -12.72
C TYR A 103 -8.03 17.31 -12.24
N TRP A 104 -8.63 16.44 -11.42
CA TRP A 104 -8.02 15.18 -11.00
C TRP A 104 -7.68 14.29 -12.21
N ASP A 105 -8.58 14.13 -13.17
CA ASP A 105 -8.36 13.30 -14.36
C ASP A 105 -7.13 13.78 -15.15
N ASN A 106 -6.91 15.08 -15.26
CA ASN A 106 -5.72 15.65 -15.91
C ASN A 106 -4.43 15.39 -15.11
N LEU A 107 -4.49 15.47 -13.77
CA LEU A 107 -3.35 15.16 -12.90
C LEU A 107 -2.99 13.69 -12.97
N HIS A 108 -3.99 12.81 -12.95
CA HIS A 108 -3.81 11.37 -13.08
C HIS A 108 -3.25 10.97 -14.45
N ALA A 109 -3.76 11.55 -15.53
CA ALA A 109 -3.18 11.37 -16.86
C ALA A 109 -1.72 11.82 -16.93
N THR A 110 -1.36 12.89 -16.21
CA THR A 110 0.03 13.35 -16.09
C THR A 110 0.88 12.35 -15.30
N TYR A 111 0.38 11.85 -14.19
CA TYR A 111 1.02 10.80 -13.38
C TYR A 111 1.33 9.54 -14.19
N VAL A 112 0.35 9.05 -14.94
CA VAL A 112 0.52 7.91 -15.86
C VAL A 112 1.62 8.18 -16.90
N ASN A 113 1.65 9.39 -17.47
CA ASN A 113 2.69 9.78 -18.42
C ASN A 113 4.06 9.94 -17.75
N ASP A 114 4.11 10.37 -16.50
CA ASP A 114 5.33 10.50 -15.71
C ASP A 114 5.94 9.12 -15.42
N ILE A 115 5.14 8.11 -15.07
CA ILE A 115 5.60 6.72 -14.92
C ILE A 115 6.29 6.24 -16.20
N ARG A 116 5.61 6.40 -17.34
CA ARG A 116 6.18 6.02 -18.65
C ARG A 116 7.45 6.80 -18.96
N SER A 117 7.49 8.07 -18.59
CA SER A 117 8.68 8.90 -18.79
C SER A 117 9.84 8.47 -17.89
N LEU A 118 9.57 8.08 -16.65
CA LEU A 118 10.58 7.57 -15.72
C LEU A 118 11.11 6.22 -16.18
N HIS A 119 10.24 5.32 -16.64
CA HIS A 119 10.64 4.05 -17.23
C HIS A 119 11.63 4.26 -18.39
N ARG A 120 11.33 5.18 -19.31
CA ARG A 120 12.20 5.51 -20.45
C ARG A 120 13.54 6.17 -20.08
N LYS A 121 13.75 6.62 -18.84
CA LYS A 121 15.06 7.18 -18.42
C LYS A 121 16.17 6.12 -18.44
N ARG A 122 15.81 4.84 -18.44
CA ARG A 122 16.75 3.73 -18.58
C ARG A 122 16.36 2.85 -19.75
N LYS A 123 17.38 2.28 -20.40
CA LYS A 123 17.20 1.30 -21.49
C LYS A 123 16.78 -0.08 -20.97
N LYS A 124 17.24 -0.45 -19.77
CA LYS A 124 16.97 -1.73 -19.13
C LYS A 124 16.75 -1.51 -17.62
N TRP A 125 15.80 -2.26 -17.07
CA TRP A 125 15.48 -2.31 -15.64
C TRP A 125 15.72 -3.71 -15.05
N GLU A 126 16.27 -4.63 -15.82
CA GLU A 126 16.57 -5.98 -15.40
C GLU A 126 17.55 -5.97 -14.21
N GLY A 127 17.21 -6.68 -13.14
CA GLY A 127 17.98 -6.66 -11.89
C GLY A 127 17.78 -5.42 -11.02
N ALA A 128 16.86 -4.51 -11.37
CA ALA A 128 16.53 -3.37 -10.53
C ALA A 128 15.72 -3.83 -9.30
N ARG A 129 16.20 -3.48 -8.10
CA ARG A 129 15.62 -3.90 -6.83
C ARG A 129 15.24 -2.68 -5.98
N PHE A 130 14.02 -2.66 -5.47
CA PHE A 130 13.59 -1.63 -4.52
C PHE A 130 14.42 -1.72 -3.22
N VAL A 131 14.86 -0.56 -2.72
CA VAL A 131 15.64 -0.47 -1.47
C VAL A 131 14.84 0.23 -0.37
N GLY A 132 14.09 1.28 -0.72
CA GLY A 132 13.29 2.00 0.26
C GLY A 132 12.80 3.35 -0.26
N PHE A 133 11.98 4.00 0.55
CA PHE A 133 11.46 5.32 0.28
C PHE A 133 11.76 6.26 1.44
N GLN A 134 12.17 7.47 1.12
CA GLN A 134 12.42 8.52 2.09
C GLN A 134 11.58 9.74 1.74
N LEU A 135 10.80 10.26 2.69
CA LEU A 135 10.22 11.60 2.55
C LEU A 135 11.34 12.63 2.38
N GLY A 136 11.13 13.61 1.49
CA GLY A 136 12.15 14.59 1.18
C GLY A 136 12.18 15.70 2.22
N SER A 137 11.53 16.83 1.91
CA SER A 137 11.48 17.97 2.81
C SER A 137 10.70 17.65 4.09
N THR A 138 11.00 18.37 5.17
CA THR A 138 10.19 18.35 6.39
C THR A 138 8.72 18.61 6.05
N PRO A 139 7.79 17.74 6.51
CA PRO A 139 6.37 17.96 6.32
C PRO A 139 5.93 19.33 6.85
N LYS A 140 5.26 20.11 6.01
CA LYS A 140 4.70 21.41 6.37
C LYS A 140 3.18 21.35 6.30
N TRP A 141 2.51 21.84 7.33
CA TRP A 141 1.06 22.03 7.33
C TRP A 141 0.67 23.10 6.30
N VAL A 142 -0.29 22.75 5.44
CA VAL A 142 -0.98 23.64 4.51
C VAL A 142 -2.38 23.86 5.08
N PRO A 143 -2.72 25.07 5.55
CA PRO A 143 -4.04 25.35 6.10
C PRO A 143 -5.12 25.36 5.00
N PRO A 144 -6.40 25.17 5.35
CA PRO A 144 -7.51 25.50 4.46
C PRO A 144 -7.40 26.91 3.89
N GLY A 145 -7.79 27.11 2.63
CA GLY A 145 -7.67 28.37 1.89
C GLY A 145 -6.35 28.51 1.11
N ASP A 146 -5.27 27.88 1.57
CA ASP A 146 -4.02 27.80 0.81
C ASP A 146 -4.11 26.75 -0.29
N GLU A 147 -3.41 26.99 -1.41
CA GLU A 147 -3.40 26.11 -2.58
C GLU A 147 -4.80 25.76 -3.14
N VAL A 148 -5.77 26.64 -2.90
CA VAL A 148 -7.14 26.49 -3.37
C VAL A 148 -7.78 25.20 -2.83
N ASN A 149 -7.59 24.95 -1.53
CA ASN A 149 -8.14 23.79 -0.82
C ASN A 149 -9.15 24.20 0.27
N LYS A 150 -10.16 23.36 0.49
CA LYS A 150 -11.13 23.48 1.58
C LYS A 150 -10.66 22.80 2.86
N ILE A 151 -9.79 21.79 2.74
CA ILE A 151 -9.28 20.99 3.86
C ILE A 151 -7.76 21.07 3.83
N GLY A 152 -7.15 21.22 5.01
CA GLY A 152 -5.69 21.27 5.13
C GLY A 152 -5.04 19.90 5.01
N TYR A 153 -3.74 19.87 4.78
CA TYR A 153 -2.91 18.66 4.78
C TYR A 153 -1.47 18.99 5.09
N TYR A 154 -0.68 17.99 5.49
CA TYR A 154 0.76 18.09 5.45
C TYR A 154 1.27 17.83 4.05
N ARG A 155 2.30 18.57 3.65
CA ARG A 155 2.97 18.41 2.35
C ARG A 155 4.46 18.22 2.55
N SER A 156 5.04 17.31 1.79
CA SER A 156 6.48 17.10 1.64
C SER A 156 6.86 17.11 0.17
N PHE A 157 8.05 17.63 -0.14
CA PHE A 157 8.58 17.70 -1.50
C PHE A 157 9.80 16.82 -1.67
N ARG A 158 10.08 16.39 -2.91
CA ARG A 158 11.32 15.73 -3.32
C ARG A 158 11.61 14.44 -2.53
N GLY A 159 10.58 13.62 -2.33
CA GLY A 159 10.74 12.26 -1.82
C GLY A 159 11.70 11.46 -2.70
N LYS A 160 12.39 10.49 -2.10
CA LYS A 160 13.44 9.71 -2.75
C LYS A 160 13.04 8.25 -2.78
N LEU A 161 12.76 7.74 -3.97
CA LEU A 161 12.56 6.33 -4.23
C LEU A 161 13.91 5.69 -4.54
N ARG A 162 14.47 4.94 -3.60
CA ARG A 162 15.80 4.34 -3.71
C ARG A 162 15.71 2.92 -4.26
N TYR A 163 16.60 2.60 -5.18
CA TYR A 163 16.71 1.27 -5.77
C TYR A 163 18.16 0.93 -6.06
N GLU A 164 18.46 -0.34 -6.15
CA GLU A 164 19.74 -0.86 -6.58
C GLU A 164 19.63 -1.43 -7.98
N LEU A 165 20.70 -1.28 -8.76
CA LEU A 165 20.86 -1.89 -10.07
C LEU A 165 22.36 -2.12 -10.30
N GLU A 166 22.74 -3.35 -10.65
CA GLU A 166 24.15 -3.73 -10.87
C GLU A 166 25.06 -3.37 -9.67
N GLY A 167 24.57 -3.57 -8.45
CA GLY A 167 25.29 -3.26 -7.20
C GLY A 167 25.45 -1.77 -6.89
N LYS A 168 24.82 -0.88 -7.66
CA LYS A 168 24.85 0.57 -7.44
C LYS A 168 23.49 1.07 -6.98
N THR A 169 23.48 1.92 -5.96
CA THR A 169 22.27 2.59 -5.49
C THR A 169 21.96 3.82 -6.33
N TYR A 170 20.71 3.95 -6.73
CA TYR A 170 20.15 5.06 -7.48
C TYR A 170 18.89 5.58 -6.78
N SER A 171 18.46 6.78 -7.17
CA SER A 171 17.22 7.39 -6.67
C SER A 171 16.39 7.97 -7.79
N LEU A 172 15.06 7.79 -7.71
CA LEU A 172 14.08 8.59 -8.46
C LEU A 172 13.45 9.62 -7.52
N ASP A 173 13.23 10.82 -8.06
CA ASP A 173 12.56 11.90 -7.32
C ASP A 173 11.05 11.74 -7.43
N VAL A 174 10.36 11.83 -6.28
CA VAL A 174 8.92 11.99 -6.17
C VAL A 174 8.65 13.45 -5.79
N HIS A 175 8.02 14.20 -6.68
CA HIS A 175 7.97 15.66 -6.55
C HIS A 175 7.15 16.13 -5.35
N THR A 176 5.87 15.74 -5.26
CA THR A 176 4.96 16.20 -4.19
C THR A 176 4.23 15.03 -3.56
N VAL A 177 4.30 14.95 -2.23
CA VAL A 177 3.56 14.01 -1.38
C VAL A 177 2.72 14.82 -0.39
N ILE A 178 1.45 14.46 -0.22
CA ILE A 178 0.52 15.09 0.73
C ILE A 178 -0.04 14.05 1.70
N SER A 179 -0.48 14.51 2.88
CA SER A 179 -1.16 13.65 3.84
C SER A 179 -2.66 13.64 3.63
N TRP A 180 -3.26 12.47 3.80
CA TRP A 180 -4.70 12.33 3.96
C TRP A 180 -4.98 11.23 4.96
N GLN A 181 -5.70 11.58 6.03
CA GLN A 181 -6.21 10.65 7.03
C GLN A 181 -5.12 9.74 7.62
N GLY A 182 -3.98 10.34 7.97
CA GLY A 182 -2.85 9.63 8.55
C GLY A 182 -1.99 8.83 7.56
N ARG A 183 -2.17 9.03 6.24
CA ARG A 183 -1.45 8.32 5.18
C ARG A 183 -0.82 9.31 4.19
N TRP A 184 0.25 8.91 3.52
CA TRP A 184 0.93 9.72 2.50
C TRP A 184 0.50 9.32 1.08
N TYR A 185 0.29 10.32 0.23
CA TYR A 185 -0.11 10.13 -1.17
C TYR A 185 0.63 11.07 -2.11
N ILE A 186 0.87 10.61 -3.33
CA ILE A 186 1.47 11.40 -4.40
C ILE A 186 0.38 12.22 -5.11
N THR A 187 0.68 13.49 -5.36
CA THR A 187 -0.12 14.35 -6.25
C THR A 187 0.65 14.80 -7.48
N HIS A 188 1.99 14.76 -7.42
CA HIS A 188 2.87 15.05 -8.55
C HIS A 188 4.09 14.15 -8.48
N LEU A 189 4.31 13.37 -9.53
CA LEU A 189 5.47 12.48 -9.63
C LEU A 189 6.69 13.23 -10.16
N ASN A 190 6.58 13.88 -11.34
CA ASN A 190 7.59 14.82 -11.81
C ASN A 190 7.27 16.28 -11.44
N ARG A 191 8.24 17.17 -11.70
CA ARG A 191 8.05 18.61 -11.57
C ARG A 191 6.95 19.10 -12.51
N PHE A 192 6.21 20.10 -12.05
CA PHE A 192 5.24 20.83 -12.86
C PHE A 192 5.87 21.23 -14.21
N LYS A 193 5.25 20.80 -15.31
CA LYS A 193 5.56 21.35 -16.63
C LYS A 193 4.93 22.74 -16.66
N LYS A 194 5.75 23.79 -16.61
CA LYS A 194 5.29 25.13 -16.97
C LYS A 194 4.92 25.06 -18.46
N LYS A 195 3.65 25.33 -18.77
CA LYS A 195 3.22 25.63 -20.13
C LYS A 195 3.78 26.99 -20.54
#